data_AF-G5GBQ2-F1
#
_entry.id   AF-G5GBQ2-F1
#
_cell.length_a   1.000
_cell.length_b   1.000
_cell.length_c   1.000
_cell.angle_alpha   90.00
_cell.angle_beta   90.00
_cell.angle_gamma   90.00
#
_symmetry.space_group_name_H-M   'P 1'
#
loop_
_entity.id
_entity.type
_entity.pdbx_description
1 polymer ?
#
loop_
_entity_poly.entity_id
_entity_poly.type
_entity_poly.pdbx_seq_one_letter_code
_entity_poly.pdbx_strand_id
1 'polypeptide(L)' 'MQFGTSDCGVACLSMICKYYGKHVSLNQIKTISGESKEGLSFQDLELTAEALGFSATASQVSLDVINLDYALPCILT' A
#
# COMPACT_ATOMS: atom_id res chain seq x y z
N MET A 1 -6.98 6.53 -17.05
CA MET A 1 -5.64 7.11 -16.81
C MET A 1 -4.84 6.08 -16.04
N GLN A 2 -3.81 5.50 -16.67
CA GLN A 2 -2.87 4.60 -16.00
C GLN A 2 -1.78 5.50 -15.43
N PHE A 3 -1.76 5.63 -14.09
CA PHE A 3 -0.64 6.24 -13.38
C PHE A 3 0.59 5.36 -13.62
N GLY A 4 1.77 5.96 -13.80
CA GLY A 4 2.97 5.28 -14.31
C GLY A 4 3.30 3.99 -13.55
N THR A 5 4.14 3.14 -14.12
CA THR A 5 4.58 1.88 -13.50
C THR A 5 5.09 2.04 -12.05
N SER A 6 5.55 3.24 -11.68
CA SER A 6 6.00 3.64 -10.34
C SER A 6 4.87 3.97 -9.33
N ASP A 7 3.62 4.13 -9.78
CA ASP A 7 2.47 4.57 -8.96
C ASP A 7 1.56 3.40 -8.51
N CYS A 8 1.91 2.15 -8.84
CA CYS A 8 1.10 0.98 -8.48
C CYS A 8 0.91 0.86 -6.96
N GLY A 9 1.96 1.09 -6.17
CA GLY A 9 1.90 1.05 -4.70
C GLY A 9 0.96 2.11 -4.10
N VAL A 10 1.04 3.35 -4.60
CA VAL A 10 0.15 4.46 -4.20
C VAL A 10 -1.31 4.14 -4.53
N ALA A 11 -1.55 3.59 -5.72
CA ALA A 11 -2.88 3.18 -6.15
C ALA A 11 -3.43 2.06 -5.27
N CYS A 12 -2.61 1.06 -4.93
CA CYS A 12 -2.98 -0.03 -4.02
C CYS A 12 -3.38 0.49 -2.64
N LEU A 13 -2.57 1.38 -2.04
CA LEU A 13 -2.91 1.99 -0.75
C LEU A 13 -4.22 2.80 -0.82
N SER A 14 -4.47 3.51 -1.93
CA SER A 14 -5.74 4.23 -2.13
C SER A 14 -6.94 3.28 -2.19
N MET A 15 -6.80 2.12 -2.84
CA MET A 15 -7.85 1.09 -2.88
C MET A 15 -8.13 0.52 -1.48
N ILE A 16 -7.09 0.20 -0.71
CA ILE A 16 -7.23 -0.30 0.66
C ILE A 16 -7.86 0.76 1.57
N CYS A 17 -7.43 2.03 1.48
CA CYS A 17 -8.04 3.13 2.23
C CYS A 17 -9.54 3.20 1.97
N LYS A 18 -9.94 3.18 0.69
CA LYS A 18 -11.36 3.21 0.29
C LYS A 18 -12.13 2.00 0.80
N TYR A 19 -11.54 0.81 0.80
CA TYR A 19 -12.16 -0.41 1.34
C TYR A 19 -12.53 -0.25 2.81
N TYR A 20 -11.66 0.36 3.62
CA TYR A 20 -11.92 0.64 5.03
C TYR A 20 -12.65 1.98 5.27
N GLY A 21 -13.22 2.61 4.25
CA GLY A 21 -13.97 3.86 4.36
C GLY A 21 -13.11 5.12 4.61
N LYS A 22 -11.79 5.04 4.46
CA LYS A 22 -10.88 6.19 4.52
C LYS A 22 -10.80 6.87 3.16
N HIS A 23 -11.24 8.12 3.08
CA HIS A 23 -11.15 8.94 1.88
C HIS A 23 -9.80 9.64 1.79
N VAL A 24 -8.82 8.97 1.17
CA VAL A 24 -7.48 9.53 0.94
C VAL A 24 -7.25 9.68 -0.57
N SER A 25 -6.87 10.88 -1.00
CA SER A 25 -6.52 11.14 -2.39
C SER A 25 -5.15 10.56 -2.75
N LEU A 26 -4.94 10.21 -4.01
CA LEU A 26 -3.63 9.74 -4.49
C LEU A 26 -2.52 10.76 -4.21
N ASN A 27 -2.84 12.05 -4.31
CA ASN A 27 -1.86 13.11 -4.05
C ASN A 27 -1.42 13.12 -2.58
N GLN A 28 -2.34 12.94 -1.64
CA GLN A 28 -2.00 12.83 -0.21
C GLN A 28 -1.09 11.63 0.06
N ILE A 29 -1.41 10.47 -0.54
CA ILE A 29 -0.58 9.27 -0.38
C ILE A 29 0.82 9.52 -0.94
N LYS A 30 0.95 10.13 -2.13
CA LYS A 30 2.25 10.52 -2.71
C LYS A 30 3.04 11.47 -1.82
N THR A 31 2.38 12.44 -1.20
CA THR A 31 3.04 13.39 -0.28
C THR A 31 3.56 12.67 0.97
N ILE A 32 2.81 11.69 1.49
CA ILE A 32 3.21 10.92 2.67
C ILE A 32 4.34 9.94 2.33
N SER A 33 4.24 9.26 1.19
CA SER A 33 5.19 8.23 0.76
C SER A 33 6.52 8.80 0.23
N GLY A 34 6.56 10.11 -0.02
CA GLY A 34 7.71 10.78 -0.62
C GLY A 34 7.79 10.60 -2.15
N GLU A 35 8.49 11.53 -2.80
CA GLU A 35 8.76 11.47 -4.25
C GLU A 35 9.92 10.52 -4.55
N SER A 36 9.68 9.21 -4.47
CA SER A 36 10.64 8.24 -4.99
C SER A 36 10.44 8.08 -6.51
N LYS A 37 11.48 8.37 -7.29
CA LYS A 37 11.47 8.20 -8.76
C LYS A 37 11.43 6.72 -9.18
N GLU A 38 11.82 5.82 -8.30
CA GLU A 38 11.92 4.38 -8.53
C GLU A 38 10.65 3.63 -8.13
N GLY A 39 9.68 4.31 -7.52
CA GLY A 39 8.47 3.70 -6.94
C GLY A 39 8.60 3.49 -5.43
N LEU A 40 7.61 2.82 -4.83
CA LEU A 40 7.60 2.53 -3.39
C LEU A 40 8.21 1.17 -3.11
N SER A 41 9.18 1.13 -2.19
CA SER A 41 9.64 -0.13 -1.60
C SER A 41 8.60 -0.70 -0.63
N PHE A 42 8.78 -1.96 -0.22
CA PHE A 42 7.96 -2.56 0.82
C PHE A 42 7.98 -1.78 2.14
N GLN A 43 9.15 -1.25 2.50
CA GLN A 43 9.31 -0.43 3.69
C GLN A 43 8.56 0.90 3.55
N ASP A 44 8.60 1.53 2.37
CA ASP A 44 7.85 2.76 2.13
C ASP A 44 6.34 2.52 2.19
N LEU A 45 5.87 1.37 1.68
CA LEU A 45 4.47 0.98 1.76
C LEU A 45 4.01 0.80 3.21
N GLU A 46 4.82 0.13 4.03
CA GLU A 46 4.55 -0.08 5.47
C GLU A 46 4.49 1.26 6.21
N LEU A 47 5.52 2.10 6.08
CA LEU A 47 5.57 3.42 6.72
C LEU A 47 4.44 4.34 6.26
N THR A 48 4.10 4.31 4.96
CA THR A 48 2.98 5.10 4.42
C THR A 48 1.65 4.61 4.98
N ALA A 49 1.44 3.30 5.07
CA ALA A 49 0.23 2.72 5.64
C ALA A 49 0.09 3.08 7.13
N GLU A 50 1.18 3.02 7.90
CA GLU A 50 1.22 3.45 9.29
C GLU A 50 0.88 4.94 9.45
N ALA A 51 1.45 5.81 8.62
CA ALA A 51 1.13 7.23 8.60
C ALA A 51 -0.34 7.52 8.23
N LEU A 52 -0.97 6.63 7.45
CA LEU A 52 -2.40 6.65 7.15
C LEU A 52 -3.28 6.07 8.28
N GLY A 53 -2.65 5.63 9.37
CA GLY A 53 -3.28 5.07 10.56
C GLY A 53 -3.75 3.63 10.38
N PHE A 54 -3.03 2.83 9.60
CA PHE A 54 -3.15 1.38 9.58
C PHE A 54 -2.05 0.75 10.46
N SER A 55 -2.30 -0.46 10.96
CA SER A 55 -1.21 -1.32 11.42
C SER A 55 -0.88 -2.24 10.24
N ALA A 56 0.29 -2.04 9.63
CA ALA A 56 0.73 -2.75 8.44
C ALA A 56 2.10 -3.37 8.70
N THR A 57 2.41 -4.48 8.04
CA THR A 57 3.72 -5.12 8.11
C THR A 57 4.06 -5.74 6.77
N ALA A 58 5.23 -5.44 6.23
CA ALA A 58 5.73 -6.12 5.05
C ALA A 58 6.57 -7.33 5.46
N SER A 59 6.16 -8.53 5.02
CA SER A 59 6.93 -9.75 5.26
C SER A 59 6.90 -10.66 4.03
N GLN A 60 7.98 -11.45 3.87
CA GLN A 60 8.01 -12.47 2.83
C GLN A 60 7.13 -13.64 3.26
N VAL A 61 6.12 -13.95 2.44
CA VAL A 61 5.17 -15.03 2.70
C VAL A 61 5.16 -16.00 1.53
N SER A 62 5.01 -17.30 1.82
CA SER A 62 4.74 -18.29 0.78
C SER A 62 3.25 -18.26 0.44
N LEU A 63 2.91 -18.27 -0.85
CA LEU A 63 1.51 -18.17 -1.30
C LEU A 63 0.62 -19.30 -0.75
N ASP A 64 1.22 -20.46 -0.47
CA ASP A 64 0.55 -21.62 0.12
C ASP A 64 -0.02 -21.35 1.53
N VAL A 65 0.44 -20.28 2.19
CA VAL A 65 0.14 -19.94 3.59
C VAL A 65 -0.86 -18.77 3.70
N ILE A 66 -1.19 -18.09 2.60
CA ILE A 66 -2.08 -16.92 2.60
C ILE A 66 -3.52 -17.27 3.06
N ASN A 67 -3.90 -18.54 2.96
CA ASN A 67 -5.26 -19.02 3.22
C ASN A 67 -5.67 -19.08 4.70
N LEU A 68 -4.78 -18.82 5.67
CA LEU A 68 -5.06 -19.20 7.05
C LEU A 68 -5.35 -18.02 8.02
N ASP A 69 -4.63 -16.89 7.98
CA ASP A 69 -4.81 -15.87 9.06
C ASP A 69 -4.54 -14.39 8.66
N TYR A 70 -4.42 -14.06 7.37
CA TYR A 70 -4.09 -12.68 6.96
C TYR A 70 -5.31 -11.76 6.85
N ALA A 71 -5.17 -10.53 7.35
CA ALA A 71 -6.17 -9.48 7.17
C ALA A 71 -6.23 -9.07 5.70
N LEU A 72 -7.42 -9.16 5.10
CA LEU A 72 -7.71 -8.72 3.74
C LEU A 72 -8.35 -7.33 3.74
N PRO A 73 -8.07 -6.49 2.73
CA PRO A 73 -7.20 -6.73 1.56
C PRO A 73 -5.69 -6.57 1.86
N CYS A 74 -4.86 -7.37 1.19
CA CYS A 74 -3.40 -7.28 1.25
C CYS A 74 -2.78 -6.88 -0.10
N ILE A 75 -1.56 -6.36 -0.09
CA ILE A 75 -0.77 -6.05 -1.30
C ILE A 75 0.21 -7.20 -1.54
N LEU A 76 0.22 -7.75 -2.75
CA LEU A 76 1.16 -8.78 -3.21
C LEU A 76 1.93 -8.22 -4.41
N THR A 77 3.26 -8.22 -4.33
CA THR A 77 4.18 -7.76 -5.39
C THR A 77 5.34 -8.71 -5.55
#